data_AF-A0A7X8R4I4-F1
#
_entry.id   AF-A0A7X8R4I4-F1
#
_cell.length_a   1.000
_cell.length_b   1.000
_cell.length_c   1.000
_cell.angle_alpha   90.00
_cell.angle_beta   90.00
_cell.angle_gamma   90.00
#
_symmetry.space_group_name_H-M   'P 1'
#
loop_
_entity.id
_entity.type
_entity.pdbx_description
1 polymer ?
#
loop_
_entity_poly.entity_id
_entity_poly.type
_entity_poly.pdbx_seq_one_letter_code
_entity_poly.pdbx_strand_id
1 'polypeptide(L)'
;MAKKNAYLSMNRKWMIRHIISNYVRAKNMFSNMSRDFQAGRPILFENLKKLSDLLFEIKENLYLIFKRPVDPRTMKFDEGDKITPSRREIDLMNNVGLLFHKTLVARELKYVMDHYTIDSTDYVNSNISLGSYFEKIQAFFGAGSALIRDLFKDYSDNEALLHYVLENERYVQDFLNEPVTDLFRSVFGETFMAQPYRVVGRYCLESGWNDRAKRFLTEALRLDPADRDTRSLLTRVKTGLSGGKIA
;
A
#
# COMPACT_ATOMS: atom_id res chain seq x y z
N MET A 1 12.58 20.02 23.66
CA MET A 1 11.82 19.45 22.51
C MET A 1 12.70 18.41 21.85
N ALA A 2 12.25 17.15 21.72
CA ALA A 2 13.00 16.13 21.01
C ALA A 2 13.20 16.58 19.55
N LYS A 3 14.45 16.55 19.08
CA LYS A 3 14.82 16.94 17.71
C LYS A 3 14.12 15.98 16.76
N LYS A 4 13.12 16.44 15.99
CA LYS A 4 12.41 15.57 15.02
C LYS A 4 13.45 14.97 14.07
N ASN A 5 13.44 13.64 13.93
CA ASN A 5 14.25 12.92 12.95
C ASN A 5 14.05 13.52 11.55
N ALA A 6 15.08 14.19 11.03
CA ALA A 6 15.01 14.91 9.75
C ALA A 6 14.65 13.97 8.58
N TYR A 7 15.21 12.76 8.58
CA TYR A 7 14.92 11.75 7.57
C TYR A 7 13.43 11.38 7.56
N LEU A 8 12.84 11.11 8.72
CA LEU A 8 11.41 10.76 8.80
C LEU A 8 10.51 11.93 8.42
N SER A 9 10.89 13.15 8.80
CA SER A 9 10.12 14.35 8.46
C SER A 9 10.04 14.58 6.95
N MET A 10 11.13 14.29 6.21
CA MET A 10 11.20 14.47 4.76
C MET A 10 10.61 13.30 3.98
N ASN A 11 10.76 12.06 4.47
CA ASN A 11 10.48 10.86 3.68
C ASN A 11 9.18 10.14 4.05
N ARG A 12 8.53 10.45 5.18
CA ARG A 12 7.36 9.69 5.66
C ARG A 12 6.27 9.53 4.60
N LYS A 13 5.85 10.61 3.94
CA LYS A 13 4.77 10.56 2.93
C LYS A 13 5.10 9.59 1.79
N TRP A 14 6.32 9.70 1.27
CA TRP A 14 6.80 8.84 0.19
C TRP A 14 6.94 7.38 0.64
N MET A 15 7.47 7.14 1.84
CA MET A 15 7.60 5.77 2.37
C MET A 15 6.24 5.13 2.64
N ILE A 16 5.26 5.85 3.18
CA ILE A 16 3.90 5.35 3.34
C ILE A 16 3.30 5.00 1.98
N ARG A 17 3.45 5.88 0.98
CA ARG A 17 3.04 5.56 -0.39
C ARG A 17 3.72 4.28 -0.89
N HIS A 18 5.02 4.12 -0.65
CA HIS A 18 5.80 2.95 -1.09
C HIS A 18 5.30 1.67 -0.44
N ILE A 19 5.14 1.66 0.89
CA ILE A 19 4.57 0.56 1.69
C ILE A 19 3.21 0.13 1.15
N ILE A 20 2.28 1.07 0.96
CA ILE A 20 0.94 0.77 0.45
C ILE A 20 1.02 0.23 -0.98
N SER A 21 1.80 0.85 -1.87
CA SER A 21 1.93 0.38 -3.25
C SER A 21 2.51 -1.04 -3.36
N ASN A 22 3.50 -1.36 -2.53
CA ASN A 22 4.07 -2.70 -2.46
C ASN A 22 3.08 -3.71 -1.86
N TYR A 23 2.28 -3.31 -0.87
CA TYR A 23 1.24 -4.17 -0.31
C TYR A 23 0.17 -4.51 -1.36
N VAL A 24 -0.29 -3.51 -2.11
CA VAL A 24 -1.23 -3.70 -3.22
C VAL A 24 -0.65 -4.69 -4.24
N ARG A 25 0.64 -4.52 -4.58
CA ARG A 25 1.35 -5.45 -5.48
C ARG A 25 1.45 -6.86 -4.92
N ALA A 26 1.77 -7.01 -3.64
CA ALA A 26 1.86 -8.30 -2.96
C ALA A 26 0.52 -9.04 -2.98
N LYS A 27 -0.58 -8.34 -2.67
CA LYS A 27 -1.93 -8.92 -2.75
C LYS A 27 -2.25 -9.39 -4.16
N ASN A 28 -2.06 -8.53 -5.17
CA ASN A 28 -2.42 -8.88 -6.54
C ASN A 28 -1.58 -10.06 -7.08
N MET A 29 -0.31 -10.13 -6.72
CA MET A 29 0.54 -11.29 -7.01
C MET A 29 0.01 -12.56 -6.32
N PHE A 30 -0.37 -12.46 -5.05
CA PHE A 30 -0.97 -13.59 -4.33
C PHE A 30 -2.32 -14.02 -4.92
N SER A 31 -3.20 -13.08 -5.27
CA SER A 31 -4.49 -13.37 -5.91
C SER A 31 -4.32 -14.15 -7.22
N ASN A 32 -3.27 -13.86 -8.00
CA ASN A 32 -2.95 -14.65 -9.19
C ASN A 32 -2.54 -16.08 -8.82
N MET A 33 -1.61 -16.24 -7.87
CA MET A 33 -1.20 -17.55 -7.38
C MET A 33 -2.38 -18.35 -6.80
N SER A 34 -3.24 -17.71 -6.01
CA SER A 34 -4.39 -18.36 -5.40
C SER A 34 -5.38 -18.86 -6.45
N ARG A 35 -5.61 -18.10 -7.53
CA ARG A 35 -6.45 -18.53 -8.65
C ARG A 35 -5.85 -19.72 -9.39
N ASP A 36 -4.54 -19.68 -9.64
CA ASP A 36 -3.85 -20.81 -10.28
C ASP A 36 -3.91 -22.06 -9.39
N PHE A 37 -3.69 -21.92 -8.08
CA PHE A 37 -3.77 -23.02 -7.12
C PHE A 37 -5.17 -23.65 -7.09
N GLN A 38 -6.21 -22.83 -7.01
CA GLN A 38 -7.61 -23.29 -7.02
C GLN A 38 -8.00 -23.96 -8.35
N ALA A 39 -7.39 -23.57 -9.46
CA ALA A 39 -7.57 -24.20 -10.77
C ALA A 39 -6.74 -25.49 -10.95
N GLY A 40 -6.06 -25.97 -9.89
CA GLY A 40 -5.19 -27.15 -9.94
C GLY A 40 -3.90 -26.94 -10.73
N ARG A 41 -3.54 -25.69 -11.05
CA ARG A 41 -2.29 -25.37 -11.75
C ARG A 41 -1.12 -25.39 -10.77
N PRO A 42 0.08 -25.80 -11.23
CA PRO A 42 1.25 -25.85 -10.37
C PRO A 42 1.65 -24.45 -9.93
N ILE A 43 1.88 -24.29 -8.62
CA ILE A 43 2.52 -23.09 -8.07
C ILE A 43 4.02 -23.24 -8.20
N LEU A 44 4.72 -22.15 -8.50
CA LEU A 44 6.18 -22.12 -8.60
C LEU A 44 6.77 -21.60 -7.29
N PHE A 45 7.84 -22.24 -6.81
CA PHE A 45 8.62 -21.77 -5.66
C PHE A 45 9.02 -20.30 -5.81
N GLU A 46 9.47 -19.90 -7.00
CA GLU A 46 9.89 -18.53 -7.31
C GLU A 46 8.79 -17.48 -7.07
N ASN A 47 7.53 -17.83 -7.25
CA ASN A 47 6.43 -16.88 -7.00
C ASN A 47 6.24 -16.66 -5.49
N LEU A 48 6.36 -17.71 -4.67
CA LEU A 48 6.33 -17.62 -3.21
C LEU A 48 7.56 -16.88 -2.67
N LYS A 49 8.74 -17.10 -3.27
CA LYS A 49 9.96 -16.36 -2.96
C LYS A 49 9.79 -14.85 -3.22
N LYS A 50 9.32 -14.47 -4.42
CA LYS A 50 9.03 -13.07 -4.76
C LYS A 50 8.02 -12.44 -3.79
N LEU A 51 7.00 -13.20 -3.38
CA LEU A 51 6.03 -12.73 -2.39
C LEU A 51 6.67 -12.50 -1.02
N SER A 52 7.48 -13.46 -0.54
CA SER A 52 8.17 -13.31 0.75
C SER A 52 9.15 -12.14 0.74
N ASP A 53 9.88 -11.93 -0.35
CA ASP A 53 10.87 -10.86 -0.49
C ASP A 53 10.17 -9.48 -0.48
N LEU A 54 9.04 -9.35 -1.19
CA LEU A 54 8.24 -8.12 -1.19
C LEU A 54 7.61 -7.83 0.18
N LEU A 55 7.08 -8.85 0.87
CA LEU A 55 6.53 -8.71 2.22
C LEU A 55 7.61 -8.34 3.25
N PHE A 56 8.82 -8.86 3.09
CA PHE A 56 9.97 -8.48 3.90
C PHE A 56 10.32 -7.00 3.69
N GLU A 57 10.38 -6.52 2.45
CA GLU A 57 10.63 -5.11 2.16
C GLU A 57 9.58 -4.19 2.79
N ILE A 58 8.29 -4.55 2.72
CA ILE A 58 7.21 -3.78 3.36
C ILE A 58 7.40 -3.74 4.89
N LYS A 59 7.70 -4.90 5.49
CA LYS A 59 7.94 -5.05 6.93
C LYS A 59 9.10 -4.18 7.40
N GLU A 60 10.22 -4.20 6.70
CA GLU A 60 11.41 -3.41 7.05
C GLU A 60 11.14 -1.90 6.89
N ASN A 61 10.44 -1.48 5.83
CA ASN A 61 10.05 -0.08 5.66
C ASN A 61 9.12 0.40 6.78
N LEU A 62 8.17 -0.44 7.22
CA LEU A 62 7.32 -0.12 8.38
C LEU A 62 8.17 0.07 9.65
N TYR A 63 9.14 -0.81 9.91
CA TYR A 63 10.03 -0.69 11.06
C TYR A 63 11.06 0.44 10.93
N LEU A 64 11.30 0.97 9.73
CA LEU A 64 12.13 2.17 9.57
C LEU A 64 11.38 3.42 10.05
N ILE A 65 10.06 3.50 9.81
CA ILE A 65 9.22 4.64 10.18
C ILE A 65 8.77 4.55 11.64
N PHE A 66 8.27 3.38 12.03
CA PHE A 66 7.53 3.19 13.26
C PHE A 66 8.34 2.47 14.31
N LYS A 67 8.15 2.88 15.56
CA LYS A 67 8.67 2.17 16.73
C LYS A 67 8.08 0.77 16.80
N ARG A 68 8.92 -0.20 17.15
CA ARG A 68 8.46 -1.57 17.37
C ARG A 68 7.89 -1.71 18.79
N PRO A 69 6.73 -2.37 18.97
CA PRO A 69 6.31 -2.79 20.30
C PRO A 69 7.28 -3.85 20.82
N VAL A 70 8.00 -3.53 21.89
CA VAL A 70 8.89 -4.43 22.64
C VAL A 70 8.06 -5.41 23.45
N ASP A 71 7.00 -4.90 24.09
CA ASP A 71 5.98 -5.70 24.75
C ASP A 71 4.61 -5.37 24.14
N PRO A 72 4.04 -6.27 23.32
CA PRO A 72 2.72 -6.07 22.72
C PRO A 72 1.57 -5.98 23.72
N ARG A 73 1.71 -6.55 24.94
CA ARG A 73 0.65 -6.55 25.95
C ARG A 73 0.56 -5.21 26.67
N THR A 74 1.72 -4.61 26.95
CA THR A 74 1.80 -3.32 27.64
C THR A 74 1.95 -2.13 26.68
N MET A 75 2.01 -2.39 25.36
CA MET A 75 2.30 -1.38 24.33
C MET A 75 3.56 -0.56 24.64
N LYS A 76 4.58 -1.22 25.21
CA LYS A 76 5.88 -0.59 25.44
C LYS A 76 6.66 -0.60 24.14
N PHE A 77 7.05 0.58 23.66
CA PHE A 77 7.79 0.74 22.41
C PHE A 77 9.30 0.81 22.65
N ASP A 78 10.06 0.57 21.58
CA ASP A 78 11.50 0.80 21.58
C ASP A 78 11.86 2.29 21.80
N GLU A 79 13.08 2.53 22.28
CA GLU A 79 13.61 3.87 22.53
C GLU A 79 14.13 4.55 21.25
N GLY A 80 13.84 4.00 20.07
CA GLY A 80 14.32 4.54 18.81
C GLY A 80 13.76 5.93 18.51
N ASP A 81 14.53 6.73 17.75
CA ASP A 81 14.09 8.01 17.18
C ASP A 81 13.18 7.79 15.95
N LYS A 82 12.04 7.15 16.22
CA LYS A 82 11.00 6.75 15.26
C LYS A 82 9.63 7.21 15.73
N ILE A 83 8.65 7.15 14.84
CA ILE A 83 7.27 7.56 15.12
C ILE A 83 6.57 6.49 15.96
N THR A 84 5.91 6.88 17.04
CA THR A 84 5.00 5.97 17.75
C THR A 84 3.79 5.70 16.86
N PRO A 85 3.53 4.43 16.45
CA PRO A 85 2.44 4.13 15.53
C PRO A 85 1.07 4.29 16.20
N SER A 86 0.07 4.67 15.40
CA SER A 86 -1.34 4.60 15.75
C SER A 86 -1.81 3.15 15.86
N ARG A 87 -3.02 2.95 16.42
CA ARG A 87 -3.59 1.59 16.51
C ARG A 87 -3.70 0.91 15.14
N ARG A 88 -4.18 1.62 14.11
CA ARG A 88 -4.32 1.08 12.75
C ARG A 88 -2.96 0.80 12.12
N GLU A 89 -1.95 1.65 12.37
CA GLU A 89 -0.58 1.42 11.91
C GLU A 89 0.00 0.14 12.56
N ILE A 90 -0.24 -0.09 13.86
CA ILE A 90 0.14 -1.33 14.55
C ILE A 90 -0.56 -2.55 13.95
N ASP A 91 -1.86 -2.45 13.69
CA ASP A 91 -2.63 -3.55 13.10
C ASP A 91 -2.12 -3.89 11.69
N LEU A 92 -1.75 -2.88 10.87
CA LEU A 92 -1.08 -3.10 9.58
C LEU A 92 0.30 -3.76 9.75
N MET A 93 1.13 -3.29 10.68
CA MET A 93 2.45 -3.88 10.96
C MET A 93 2.34 -5.36 11.34
N ASN A 94 1.38 -5.69 12.19
CA ASN A 94 1.11 -7.07 12.58
C ASN A 94 0.59 -7.91 11.41
N ASN A 95 -0.32 -7.36 10.59
CA ASN A 95 -0.84 -8.03 9.40
C ASN A 95 0.29 -8.39 8.42
N VAL A 96 1.16 -7.42 8.09
CA VAL A 96 2.32 -7.62 7.22
C VAL A 96 3.29 -8.65 7.82
N GLY A 97 3.58 -8.56 9.11
CA GLY A 97 4.44 -9.51 9.81
C GLY A 97 3.90 -10.94 9.72
N LEU A 98 2.61 -11.14 9.96
CA LEU A 98 1.95 -12.45 9.86
C LEU A 98 1.94 -12.95 8.42
N LEU A 99 1.60 -12.11 7.44
CA LEU A 99 1.68 -12.45 6.02
C LEU A 99 3.07 -12.96 5.64
N PHE A 100 4.12 -12.21 5.99
CA PHE A 100 5.50 -12.59 5.73
C PHE A 100 5.82 -13.99 6.27
N HIS A 101 5.51 -14.24 7.54
CA HIS A 101 5.79 -15.53 8.16
C HIS A 101 4.97 -16.67 7.57
N LYS A 102 3.69 -16.45 7.23
CA LYS A 102 2.86 -17.48 6.58
C LYS A 102 3.33 -17.78 5.16
N THR A 103 3.74 -16.77 4.40
CA THR A 103 4.33 -16.95 3.07
C THR A 103 5.66 -17.70 3.14
N LEU A 104 6.51 -17.44 4.13
CA LEU A 104 7.73 -18.22 4.33
C LEU A 104 7.43 -19.70 4.54
N VAL A 105 6.44 -20.04 5.38
CA VAL A 105 6.09 -21.45 5.58
C VAL A 105 5.55 -22.09 4.30
N ALA A 106 4.69 -21.39 3.55
CA ALA A 106 4.21 -21.88 2.25
C ALA A 106 5.37 -22.11 1.26
N ARG A 107 6.36 -21.20 1.25
CA ARG A 107 7.56 -21.30 0.44
C ARG A 107 8.39 -22.53 0.81
N GLU A 108 8.62 -22.78 2.10
CA GLU A 108 9.38 -23.95 2.55
C GLU A 108 8.64 -25.26 2.26
N LEU A 109 7.31 -25.31 2.44
CA LEU A 109 6.50 -26.47 2.05
C LEU A 109 6.69 -26.78 0.56
N LYS A 110 6.67 -25.73 -0.28
CA LYS A 110 6.88 -25.89 -1.72
C LYS A 110 8.28 -26.39 -2.05
N TYR A 111 9.31 -25.88 -1.36
CA TYR A 111 10.69 -26.37 -1.51
C TYR A 111 10.80 -27.87 -1.16
N VAL A 112 10.16 -28.30 -0.06
CA VAL A 112 10.11 -29.71 0.34
C VAL A 112 9.44 -30.57 -0.74
N MET A 113 8.29 -30.13 -1.25
CA MET A 113 7.57 -30.83 -2.33
C MET A 113 8.39 -30.93 -3.63
N ASP A 114 9.21 -29.93 -3.94
CA ASP A 114 9.98 -29.90 -5.19
C ASP A 114 11.28 -30.72 -5.12
N HIS A 115 11.82 -30.96 -3.92
CA HIS A 115 13.16 -31.53 -3.75
C HIS A 115 13.27 -32.77 -2.86
N TYR A 116 12.29 -33.04 -1.99
CA TYR A 116 12.42 -34.05 -0.94
C TYR A 116 11.27 -35.04 -0.85
N THR A 117 10.11 -34.77 -1.44
CA THR A 117 9.01 -35.75 -1.46
C THR A 117 9.24 -36.78 -2.56
N ILE A 118 9.70 -37.96 -2.15
CA ILE A 118 10.00 -39.10 -3.04
C ILE A 118 8.77 -40.01 -3.19
N ASP A 119 7.89 -40.04 -2.19
CA ASP A 119 6.64 -40.81 -2.21
C ASP A 119 5.39 -39.92 -2.35
N SER A 120 4.28 -40.54 -2.77
CA SER A 120 3.02 -39.84 -3.03
C SER A 120 2.31 -39.37 -1.76
N THR A 121 2.58 -39.99 -0.61
CA THR A 121 1.88 -39.68 0.64
C THR A 121 2.41 -38.39 1.26
N ASP A 122 3.73 -38.21 1.33
CA ASP A 122 4.33 -36.98 1.86
C ASP A 122 4.04 -35.77 0.96
N TYR A 123 3.98 -36.00 -0.36
CA TYR A 123 3.54 -34.98 -1.31
C TYR A 123 2.10 -34.55 -1.05
N VAL A 124 1.17 -35.50 -0.88
CA VAL A 124 -0.25 -35.20 -0.61
C VAL A 124 -0.40 -34.43 0.71
N ASN A 125 0.27 -34.86 1.78
CA ASN A 125 0.23 -34.18 3.08
C ASN A 125 0.78 -32.75 3.01
N SER A 126 1.88 -32.56 2.28
CA SER A 126 2.49 -31.24 2.07
C SER A 126 1.58 -30.33 1.23
N ASN A 127 0.92 -30.88 0.20
CA ASN A 127 0.00 -30.14 -0.64
C ASN A 127 -1.28 -29.71 0.11
N ILE A 128 -1.82 -30.58 0.98
CA ILE A 128 -2.94 -30.23 1.89
C ILE A 128 -2.51 -29.08 2.82
N SER A 129 -1.32 -29.18 3.41
CA SER A 129 -0.78 -28.14 4.28
C SER A 129 -0.60 -26.82 3.53
N LEU A 130 -0.06 -26.86 2.30
CA LEU A 130 0.09 -25.69 1.44
C LEU A 130 -1.26 -25.01 1.18
N GLY A 131 -2.31 -25.79 0.90
CA GLY A 131 -3.68 -25.29 0.76
C GLY A 131 -4.17 -24.53 2.00
N SER A 132 -3.99 -25.09 3.19
CA SER A 132 -4.35 -24.39 4.45
C SER A 132 -3.59 -23.08 4.63
N TYR A 133 -2.32 -23.00 4.21
CA TYR A 133 -1.56 -21.76 4.27
C TYR A 133 -2.02 -20.73 3.23
N PHE A 134 -2.43 -21.17 2.03
CA PHE A 134 -3.03 -20.28 1.03
C PHE A 134 -4.32 -19.63 1.55
N GLU A 135 -5.22 -20.41 2.18
CA GLU A 135 -6.44 -19.87 2.79
C GLU A 135 -6.13 -18.84 3.88
N LYS A 136 -5.15 -19.13 4.75
CA LYS A 136 -4.70 -18.20 5.80
C LYS A 136 -4.14 -16.92 5.20
N ILE A 137 -3.28 -17.02 4.19
CA ILE A 137 -2.69 -15.85 3.51
C ILE A 137 -3.80 -15.02 2.83
N GLN A 138 -4.77 -15.67 2.18
CA GLN A 138 -5.92 -15.01 1.58
C GLN A 138 -6.74 -14.24 2.63
N ALA A 139 -7.02 -14.85 3.78
CA ALA A 139 -7.72 -14.19 4.88
C ALA A 139 -6.95 -12.99 5.42
N PHE A 140 -5.63 -13.10 5.57
CA PHE A 140 -4.79 -11.97 6.00
C PHE A 140 -4.77 -10.83 4.99
N PHE A 141 -4.69 -11.11 3.68
CA PHE A 141 -4.80 -10.07 2.66
C PHE A 141 -6.18 -9.43 2.63
N GLY A 142 -7.24 -10.19 2.86
CA GLY A 142 -8.60 -9.65 3.01
C GLY A 142 -8.68 -8.65 4.16
N ALA A 143 -8.25 -9.06 5.35
CA ALA A 143 -8.20 -8.20 6.54
C ALA A 143 -7.31 -6.96 6.32
N GLY A 144 -6.15 -7.13 5.71
CA GLY A 144 -5.23 -6.01 5.44
C GLY A 144 -5.72 -5.06 4.36
N SER A 145 -6.52 -5.52 3.40
CA SER A 145 -7.19 -4.63 2.43
C SER A 145 -8.18 -3.69 3.13
N ALA A 146 -8.98 -4.23 4.06
CA ALA A 146 -9.88 -3.43 4.88
C ALA A 146 -9.12 -2.43 5.77
N LEU A 147 -8.01 -2.86 6.39
CA LEU A 147 -7.14 -1.96 7.18
C LEU A 147 -6.56 -0.83 6.33
N ILE A 148 -6.06 -1.14 5.12
CA ILE A 148 -5.49 -0.14 4.22
C ILE A 148 -6.57 0.85 3.75
N ARG A 149 -7.78 0.36 3.45
CA ARG A 149 -8.94 1.19 3.14
C ARG A 149 -9.19 2.22 4.25
N ASP A 150 -9.17 1.80 5.50
CA ASP A 150 -9.36 2.72 6.63
C ASP A 150 -8.17 3.66 6.85
N LEU A 151 -6.94 3.20 6.62
CA LEU A 151 -5.73 4.02 6.70
C LEU A 151 -5.69 5.15 5.65
N PHE A 152 -6.39 5.02 4.52
CA PHE A 152 -6.50 6.14 3.58
C PHE A 152 -7.14 7.39 4.21
N LYS A 153 -7.98 7.24 5.24
CA LYS A 153 -8.52 8.38 6.00
C LYS A 153 -7.41 9.09 6.77
N ASP A 154 -6.56 8.31 7.43
CA ASP A 154 -5.45 8.80 8.26
C ASP A 154 -4.34 9.44 7.42
N TYR A 155 -4.23 9.08 6.14
CA TYR A 155 -3.26 9.61 5.17
C TYR A 155 -3.91 10.38 4.03
N SER A 156 -5.08 10.97 4.26
CA SER A 156 -5.83 11.73 3.25
C SER A 156 -5.11 13.02 2.81
N ASP A 157 -4.13 13.48 3.59
CA ASP A 157 -3.24 14.60 3.28
C ASP A 157 -1.91 14.17 2.61
N ASN A 158 -1.74 12.88 2.31
CA ASN A 158 -0.54 12.36 1.67
C ASN A 158 -0.68 12.42 0.14
N GLU A 159 -0.19 13.51 -0.44
CA GLU A 159 -0.25 13.78 -1.88
C GLU A 159 0.45 12.71 -2.73
N ALA A 160 1.53 12.11 -2.23
CA ALA A 160 2.23 11.04 -2.95
C ALA A 160 1.36 9.77 -3.03
N LEU A 161 0.66 9.44 -1.93
CA LEU A 161 -0.26 8.31 -1.87
C LEU A 161 -1.49 8.55 -2.76
N LEU A 162 -2.09 9.74 -2.68
CA LEU A 162 -3.21 10.10 -3.57
C LEU A 162 -2.82 10.06 -5.04
N HIS A 163 -1.63 10.56 -5.38
CA HIS A 163 -1.09 10.47 -6.74
C HIS A 163 -0.96 9.01 -7.20
N TYR A 164 -0.46 8.12 -6.34
CA TYR A 164 -0.41 6.68 -6.65
C TYR A 164 -1.79 6.11 -6.94
N VAL A 165 -2.79 6.42 -6.11
CA VAL A 165 -4.16 5.93 -6.29
C VAL A 165 -4.73 6.38 -7.63
N LEU A 166 -4.62 7.68 -7.95
CA LEU A 166 -5.16 8.23 -9.20
C LEU A 166 -4.44 7.72 -10.46
N GLU A 167 -3.13 7.51 -10.41
CA GLU A 167 -2.39 6.96 -11.56
C GLU A 167 -2.59 5.44 -11.73
N ASN A 168 -3.01 4.73 -10.68
CA ASN A 168 -3.14 3.27 -10.67
C ASN A 168 -4.56 2.83 -10.33
N GLU A 169 -5.56 3.58 -10.78
CA GLU A 169 -6.97 3.44 -10.38
C GLU A 169 -7.46 1.99 -10.49
N ARG A 170 -7.26 1.36 -11.64
CA ARG A 170 -7.64 -0.04 -11.87
C ARG A 170 -6.97 -1.01 -10.89
N TYR A 171 -5.70 -0.78 -10.59
CA TYR A 171 -4.94 -1.66 -9.69
C TYR A 171 -5.40 -1.53 -8.24
N VAL A 172 -5.77 -0.32 -7.83
CA VAL A 172 -6.36 -0.04 -6.51
C VAL A 172 -7.79 -0.57 -6.42
N GLN A 173 -8.58 -0.46 -7.49
CA GLN A 173 -9.92 -1.03 -7.56
C GLN A 173 -9.90 -2.55 -7.41
N ASP A 174 -9.03 -3.25 -8.15
CA ASP A 174 -8.87 -4.71 -8.02
C ASP A 174 -8.41 -5.10 -6.60
N PHE A 175 -7.62 -4.23 -5.96
CA PHE A 175 -7.16 -4.43 -4.58
C PHE A 175 -8.26 -4.21 -3.55
N LEU A 176 -9.06 -3.15 -3.64
CA LEU A 176 -10.12 -2.86 -2.67
C LEU A 176 -11.41 -3.63 -2.95
N ASN A 177 -11.57 -4.15 -4.17
CA ASN A 177 -12.82 -4.67 -4.69
C ASN A 177 -13.97 -3.63 -4.62
N GLU A 178 -13.63 -2.35 -4.78
CA GLU A 178 -14.57 -1.23 -4.88
C GLU A 178 -13.99 -0.16 -5.82
N PRO A 179 -14.82 0.64 -6.52
CA PRO A 179 -14.36 1.77 -7.30
C PRO A 179 -13.58 2.80 -6.45
N VAL A 180 -12.56 3.43 -7.03
CA VAL A 180 -11.79 4.49 -6.33
C VAL A 180 -12.67 5.69 -5.94
N THR A 181 -13.76 5.93 -6.67
CA THR A 181 -14.77 6.94 -6.30
C THR A 181 -15.41 6.64 -4.95
N ASP A 182 -15.65 5.36 -4.62
CA ASP A 182 -16.26 4.98 -3.35
C ASP A 182 -15.26 5.10 -2.19
N LEU A 183 -13.98 4.79 -2.45
CA LEU A 183 -12.89 5.10 -1.53
C LEU A 183 -12.86 6.60 -1.23
N PHE A 184 -12.82 7.46 -2.26
CA PHE A 184 -12.78 8.91 -2.07
C PHE A 184 -14.01 9.45 -1.37
N ARG A 185 -15.21 8.96 -1.69
CA ARG A 185 -16.44 9.30 -0.95
C ARG A 185 -16.31 8.96 0.52
N SER A 186 -15.71 7.82 0.87
CA SER A 186 -15.52 7.42 2.27
C SER A 186 -14.47 8.25 3.03
N VAL A 187 -13.53 8.86 2.32
CA VAL A 187 -12.41 9.63 2.89
C VAL A 187 -12.73 11.13 2.95
N PHE A 188 -13.28 11.69 1.88
CA PHE A 188 -13.51 13.12 1.71
C PHE A 188 -15.00 13.51 1.79
N GLY A 189 -15.93 12.55 1.71
CA GLY A 189 -17.37 12.81 1.60
C GLY A 189 -17.80 13.20 0.18
N GLU A 190 -19.11 13.21 -0.06
CA GLU A 190 -19.69 13.55 -1.38
C GLU A 190 -19.38 14.98 -1.83
N THR A 191 -19.27 15.90 -0.89
CA THR A 191 -19.08 17.33 -1.17
C THR A 191 -17.67 17.66 -1.66
N PHE A 192 -16.66 16.89 -1.27
CA PHE A 192 -15.25 17.23 -1.49
C PHE A 192 -14.55 16.30 -2.49
N MET A 193 -15.31 15.71 -3.42
CA MET A 193 -14.78 14.78 -4.43
C MET A 193 -13.74 15.41 -5.39
N ALA A 194 -13.74 16.73 -5.57
CA ALA A 194 -12.73 17.45 -6.34
C ALA A 194 -11.37 17.57 -5.61
N GLN A 195 -11.35 17.47 -4.27
CA GLN A 195 -10.19 17.69 -3.43
C GLN A 195 -8.99 16.79 -3.76
N PRO A 196 -9.12 15.44 -3.88
CA PRO A 196 -7.97 14.58 -4.20
C PRO A 196 -7.31 14.95 -5.52
N TYR A 197 -8.09 15.26 -6.56
CA TYR A 197 -7.58 15.69 -7.87
C TYR A 197 -6.85 17.03 -7.79
N ARG A 198 -7.37 17.98 -7.00
CA ARG A 198 -6.71 19.27 -6.78
C ARG A 198 -5.38 19.13 -6.04
N VAL A 199 -5.36 18.33 -4.97
CA VAL A 199 -4.14 18.07 -4.18
C VAL A 199 -3.06 17.44 -5.06
N VAL A 200 -3.42 16.41 -5.82
CA VAL A 200 -2.48 15.74 -6.72
C VAL A 200 -2.05 16.67 -7.86
N GLY A 201 -2.98 17.46 -8.42
CA GLY A 201 -2.66 18.44 -9.47
C GLY A 201 -1.64 19.48 -9.01
N ARG A 202 -1.79 20.00 -7.79
CA ARG A 202 -0.80 20.89 -7.16
C ARG A 202 0.54 20.20 -6.96
N TYR A 203 0.53 18.99 -6.40
CA TYR A 203 1.74 18.20 -6.17
C TYR A 203 2.52 17.93 -7.48
N CYS A 204 1.81 17.58 -8.56
CA CYS A 204 2.42 17.41 -9.88
C CYS A 204 3.01 18.71 -10.41
N LEU A 205 2.33 19.85 -10.24
CA LEU A 205 2.84 21.16 -10.68
C LEU A 205 4.12 21.54 -9.93
N GLU A 206 4.14 21.38 -8.61
CA GLU A 206 5.31 21.64 -7.76
C GLU A 206 6.48 20.70 -8.08
N SER A 207 6.18 19.49 -8.54
CA SER A 207 7.17 18.51 -9.00
C SER A 207 7.62 18.70 -10.46
N GLY A 208 7.07 19.69 -11.18
CA GLY A 208 7.39 19.97 -12.58
C GLY A 208 6.69 19.06 -13.61
N TRP A 209 5.73 18.24 -13.19
CA TRP A 209 4.96 17.35 -14.07
C TRP A 209 3.73 18.07 -14.63
N ASN A 210 3.96 19.07 -15.49
CA ASN A 210 2.91 19.98 -15.98
C ASN A 210 1.75 19.26 -16.70
N ASP A 211 2.01 18.24 -17.51
CA ASP A 211 0.94 17.51 -18.22
C ASP A 211 0.04 16.73 -17.26
N ARG A 212 0.64 16.07 -16.26
CA ARG A 212 -0.11 15.38 -15.20
C ARG A 212 -0.91 16.38 -14.37
N ALA A 213 -0.29 17.51 -14.00
CA ALA A 213 -0.95 18.58 -13.28
C ALA A 213 -2.17 19.10 -14.04
N LYS A 214 -2.02 19.39 -15.34
CA LYS A 214 -3.13 19.82 -16.21
C LYS A 214 -4.28 18.82 -16.20
N ARG A 215 -3.98 17.53 -16.35
CA ARG A 215 -4.99 16.46 -16.35
C ARG A 215 -5.79 16.45 -15.04
N PHE A 216 -5.11 16.37 -13.89
CA PHE A 216 -5.78 16.29 -12.60
C PHE A 216 -6.52 17.58 -12.22
N LEU A 217 -5.96 18.76 -12.51
CA LEU A 217 -6.63 20.03 -12.26
C LEU A 217 -7.85 20.24 -13.16
N THR A 218 -7.83 19.72 -14.39
CA THR A 218 -9.00 19.74 -15.28
C THR A 218 -10.12 18.88 -14.71
N GLU A 219 -9.80 17.69 -14.20
CA GLU A 219 -10.77 16.81 -13.56
C GLU A 219 -11.34 17.42 -12.26
N ALA A 220 -10.49 18.05 -11.45
CA ALA A 220 -10.94 18.80 -10.28
C ALA A 220 -11.96 19.90 -10.65
N LEU A 221 -11.72 20.68 -11.72
CA LEU A 221 -12.68 21.69 -12.19
C LEU A 221 -13.94 21.11 -12.82
N ARG A 222 -13.87 19.90 -13.37
CA ARG A 222 -15.06 19.20 -13.87
C ARG A 222 -16.00 18.86 -12.72
N LEU A 223 -15.44 18.49 -11.57
CA LEU A 223 -16.18 18.13 -10.36
C LEU A 223 -16.62 19.36 -9.54
N ASP A 224 -15.79 20.40 -9.47
CA ASP A 224 -16.13 21.69 -8.87
C ASP A 224 -15.73 22.86 -9.79
N PRO A 225 -16.64 23.29 -10.68
CA PRO A 225 -16.38 24.42 -11.58
C PRO A 225 -16.16 25.75 -10.86
N ALA A 226 -16.67 25.90 -9.62
CA ALA A 226 -16.59 27.14 -8.86
C ALA A 226 -15.21 27.33 -8.17
N ASP A 227 -14.38 26.29 -8.13
CA ASP A 227 -13.08 26.31 -7.44
C ASP A 227 -12.09 27.30 -8.08
N ARG A 228 -11.93 28.45 -7.43
CA ARG A 228 -11.02 29.53 -7.85
C ARG A 228 -9.55 29.10 -7.73
N ASP A 229 -9.21 28.30 -6.73
CA ASP A 229 -7.83 27.87 -6.50
C ASP A 229 -7.39 26.92 -7.61
N THR A 230 -8.24 25.96 -7.96
CA THR A 230 -7.96 25.03 -9.07
C THR A 230 -7.84 25.76 -10.40
N ARG A 231 -8.69 26.76 -10.66
CA ARG A 231 -8.54 27.63 -11.85
C ARG A 231 -7.21 28.37 -11.87
N SER A 232 -6.81 28.95 -10.74
CA SER A 232 -5.52 29.64 -10.62
C SER A 232 -4.35 28.70 -10.88
N LEU A 233 -4.39 27.48 -10.35
CA LEU A 233 -3.35 26.46 -10.58
C LEU A 233 -3.27 26.07 -12.06
N LEU A 234 -4.42 25.87 -12.72
CA LEU A 234 -4.46 25.50 -14.14
C LEU A 234 -3.92 26.63 -15.04
N THR A 235 -4.14 27.89 -14.68
CA THR A 235 -3.54 29.03 -15.38
C THR A 235 -2.02 29.02 -15.24
N ARG A 236 -1.48 28.75 -14.04
CA ARG A 236 -0.02 28.62 -13.83
C ARG A 236 0.62 27.53 -14.67
N VAL A 237 -0.07 26.39 -14.82
CA VAL A 237 0.38 25.29 -15.71
C VAL A 237 0.48 25.78 -17.16
N LYS A 238 -0.53 26.54 -17.63
CA LYS A 238 -0.59 27.05 -19.01
C LYS A 238 0.47 28.12 -19.31
N THR A 239 0.80 28.96 -18.34
CA THR A 239 1.78 30.04 -18.50
C THR A 239 3.23 29.58 -18.26
N GLY A 240 3.47 28.30 -17.94
CA GLY A 240 4.81 27.78 -17.67
C GLY A 240 5.47 28.34 -16.40
N LEU A 241 4.69 28.98 -15.51
CA LEU A 241 5.17 29.52 -14.24
C LEU A 241 5.19 28.39 -13.19
N SER A 242 6.09 27.42 -13.36
CA SER A 242 6.41 26.48 -12.27
C SER A 242 7.14 27.27 -11.19
N GLY A 243 6.56 27.30 -9.99
CA GLY A 243 7.13 28.02 -8.86
C GLY A 243 8.50 27.44 -8.54
N GLY A 244 9.52 28.30 -8.53
CA GLY A 244 10.83 27.96 -8.01
C GLY A 244 10.71 27.38 -6.60
N LYS A 245 11.45 26.31 -6.33
CA LYS A 245 11.60 25.73 -5.00
C LYS A 245 11.99 26.84 -4.03
N ILE A 246 11.21 27.01 -2.96
CA ILE A 246 11.72 27.64 -1.74
C ILE A 246 12.67 26.62 -1.13
N ALA A 247 13.93 27.03 -0.99
CA ALA A 247 15.02 26.27 -0.36
C ALA A 247 14.74 26.00 1.13
#